data_AF-A0AA91M4G5-F1
#
_entry.id   AF-A0AA91M4G5-F1
#
_cell.length_a   1.000
_cell.length_b   1.000
_cell.length_c   1.000
_cell.angle_alpha   90.00
_cell.angle_beta   90.00
_cell.angle_gamma   90.00
#
_symmetry.space_group_name_H-M   'P 1'
#
loop_
_entity.id
_entity.type
_entity.pdbx_description
1 polymer ?
#
loop_
_entity_poly.entity_id
_entity_poly.type
_entity_poly.pdbx_seq_one_letter_code
_entity_poly.pdbx_strand_id
1 'polypeptide(L)'
;MTDAPLPPGRRGLVGSSERETLEAFLDDYRDIVVHKVSGLSEADARRHLVSSPTTVGGLVKHLRWAEFGWFEQLLQGQLDDNRRPHDRAVEFDLSEGDSLPALVAEYRRQCERSRQIAAAYPLDHTVAHRRLGRVALRWIYIHMLEETARHCGQIDILREQLDGATGFD
;
A
#
# COMPACT_ATOMS: atom_id res chain seq x y z
N MET A 1 27.93 12.81 4.16
CA MET A 1 26.57 13.39 4.09
C MET A 1 26.17 13.41 2.64
N THR A 2 25.61 12.31 2.16
CA THR A 2 25.00 12.23 0.83
C THR A 2 23.61 12.84 0.94
N ASP A 3 23.39 13.92 0.22
CA ASP A 3 22.10 14.58 0.06
C ASP A 3 21.20 13.64 -0.77
N ALA A 4 20.50 12.75 -0.08
CA ALA A 4 19.49 11.92 -0.72
C ALA A 4 18.36 12.87 -1.16
N PRO A 5 17.93 12.85 -2.43
CA PRO A 5 16.84 13.70 -2.86
C PRO A 5 15.60 13.40 -2.01
N LEU A 6 15.03 14.45 -1.39
CA LEU A 6 13.74 14.37 -0.71
C LEU A 6 12.73 13.69 -1.64
N PRO A 7 11.92 12.73 -1.12
CA PRO A 7 10.88 12.11 -1.93
C PRO A 7 9.96 13.20 -2.51
N PRO A 8 9.58 13.09 -3.79
CA PRO A 8 8.74 14.08 -4.46
C PRO A 8 7.35 14.02 -3.82
N GLY A 9 6.96 15.05 -3.05
CA GLY A 9 5.60 15.06 -2.46
C GLY A 9 5.28 16.20 -1.50
N ARG A 10 6.19 16.53 -0.58
CA ARG A 10 5.86 17.45 0.52
C ARG A 10 5.95 18.95 0.19
N ARG A 11 6.34 19.34 -1.02
CA ARG A 11 6.37 20.75 -1.47
C ARG A 11 5.17 21.05 -2.35
N GLY A 12 4.12 21.67 -1.80
CA GLY A 12 3.02 22.21 -2.63
C GLY A 12 1.63 22.26 -2.01
N LEU A 13 1.40 21.73 -0.80
CA LEU A 13 0.05 21.61 -0.21
C LEU A 13 -0.49 22.88 0.48
N VAL A 14 0.19 24.02 0.36
CA VAL A 14 -0.34 25.27 0.92
C VAL A 14 -1.51 25.73 0.06
N GLY A 15 -2.74 25.56 0.57
CA GLY A 15 -3.98 25.93 -0.13
C GLY A 15 -4.66 24.79 -0.89
N SER A 16 -4.23 23.53 -0.72
CA SER A 16 -4.88 22.37 -1.32
C SER A 16 -6.21 22.04 -0.65
N SER A 17 -7.13 21.46 -1.42
CA SER A 17 -8.36 20.86 -0.92
C SER A 17 -8.09 19.65 -0.03
N GLU A 18 -9.11 19.22 0.72
CA GLU A 18 -9.03 18.00 1.54
C GLU A 18 -8.70 16.77 0.67
N ARG A 19 -9.32 16.65 -0.52
CA ARG A 19 -9.07 15.54 -1.44
C ARG A 19 -7.61 15.52 -1.90
N GLU A 20 -7.13 16.65 -2.41
CA GLU A 20 -5.75 16.77 -2.91
C GLU A 20 -4.74 16.41 -1.82
N THR A 21 -5.03 16.79 -0.56
CA THR A 21 -4.18 16.42 0.59
C THR A 21 -4.19 14.91 0.84
N LEU A 22 -5.36 14.28 0.92
CA LEU A 22 -5.47 12.84 1.16
C LEU A 22 -4.81 12.02 0.05
N GLU A 23 -5.03 12.40 -1.20
CA GLU A 23 -4.46 11.73 -2.38
C GLU A 23 -2.94 11.90 -2.42
N ALA A 24 -2.42 13.10 -2.22
CA ALA A 24 -0.98 13.35 -2.19
C ALA A 24 -0.28 12.55 -1.10
N PHE A 25 -0.79 12.56 0.14
CA PHE A 25 -0.18 11.79 1.22
C PHE A 25 -0.20 10.27 0.95
N LEU A 26 -1.29 9.73 0.40
CA LEU A 26 -1.35 8.31 0.07
C LEU A 26 -0.40 7.96 -1.08
N ASP A 27 -0.32 8.79 -2.12
CA ASP A 27 0.60 8.59 -3.24
C ASP A 27 2.08 8.69 -2.80
N ASP A 28 2.43 9.61 -1.91
CA ASP A 28 3.77 9.68 -1.30
C ASP A 28 4.15 8.34 -0.66
N TYR A 29 3.26 7.77 0.16
CA TYR A 29 3.55 6.49 0.82
C TYR A 29 3.58 5.32 -0.17
N ARG A 30 2.75 5.32 -1.21
CA ARG A 30 2.81 4.32 -2.30
C ARG A 30 4.17 4.35 -3.00
N ASP A 31 4.67 5.53 -3.30
CA ASP A 31 5.98 5.70 -3.94
C ASP A 31 7.12 5.30 -3.01
N ILE A 32 7.01 5.65 -1.71
CA ILE A 32 7.96 5.22 -0.68
C ILE A 32 8.05 3.69 -0.60
N VAL A 33 6.93 2.96 -0.64
CA VAL A 33 6.95 1.47 -0.65
C VAL A 33 7.81 0.97 -1.80
N VAL A 34 7.57 1.47 -3.02
CA VAL A 34 8.30 1.00 -4.20
C VAL A 34 9.78 1.35 -4.12
N HIS A 35 10.09 2.56 -3.66
CA HIS A 35 11.47 2.98 -3.48
C HIS A 35 12.19 2.09 -2.46
N LYS A 36 11.59 1.84 -1.30
CA LYS A 36 12.19 1.04 -0.21
C LYS A 36 12.48 -0.41 -0.61
N VAL A 37 11.72 -0.98 -1.54
CA VAL A 37 11.97 -2.37 -2.00
C VAL A 37 12.83 -2.44 -3.27
N SER A 38 13.18 -1.30 -3.85
CA SER A 38 14.04 -1.25 -5.03
C SER A 38 15.42 -1.82 -4.72
N GLY A 39 15.98 -2.56 -5.69
CA GLY A 39 17.31 -3.17 -5.59
C GLY A 39 17.44 -4.37 -4.65
N LEU A 40 16.36 -4.79 -3.98
CA LEU A 40 16.39 -5.97 -3.11
C LEU A 40 16.43 -7.27 -3.92
N SER A 41 17.19 -8.25 -3.45
CA SER A 41 17.24 -9.58 -4.08
C SER A 41 15.95 -10.36 -3.82
N GLU A 42 15.63 -11.33 -4.69
CA GLU A 42 14.49 -12.23 -4.47
C GLU A 42 14.62 -13.06 -3.17
N ALA A 43 15.86 -13.45 -2.83
CA ALA A 43 16.14 -14.20 -1.61
C ALA A 43 15.84 -13.35 -0.36
N ASP A 44 16.26 -12.09 -0.36
CA ASP A 44 16.02 -11.17 0.75
C ASP A 44 14.56 -10.74 0.84
N ALA A 45 13.89 -10.57 -0.31
CA ALA A 45 12.45 -10.28 -0.36
C ALA A 45 11.60 -11.38 0.31
N ARG A 46 12.08 -12.63 0.30
CA ARG A 46 11.43 -13.81 0.87
C ARG A 46 11.92 -14.15 2.29
N ARG A 47 12.89 -13.41 2.82
CA ARG A 47 13.53 -13.77 4.09
C ARG A 47 12.68 -13.38 5.28
N HIS A 48 12.51 -14.32 6.20
CA HIS A 48 11.91 -14.06 7.51
C HIS A 48 12.99 -13.58 8.49
N LEU A 49 12.80 -12.38 9.06
CA LEU A 49 13.74 -11.74 10.00
C LEU A 49 13.15 -11.51 11.38
N VAL A 50 11.86 -11.80 11.54
CA VAL A 50 11.11 -11.70 12.79
C VAL A 50 10.38 -13.01 13.03
N SER A 51 9.87 -13.23 14.24
CA SER A 51 9.15 -14.46 14.59
C SER A 51 7.85 -14.67 13.82
N SER A 52 7.21 -13.57 13.37
CA SER A 52 6.06 -13.65 12.46
C SER A 52 6.49 -14.08 11.04
N PRO A 53 5.58 -14.64 10.22
CA PRO A 53 5.84 -14.92 8.81
C PRO A 53 6.09 -13.69 7.90
N THR A 54 6.21 -12.48 8.45
CA THR A 54 6.41 -11.25 7.69
C THR A 54 7.72 -11.28 6.88
N THR A 55 7.62 -10.88 5.60
CA THR A 55 8.75 -10.70 4.68
C THR A 55 8.55 -9.39 3.90
N VAL A 56 9.61 -8.82 3.32
CA VAL A 56 9.50 -7.58 2.54
C VAL A 56 8.58 -7.77 1.33
N GLY A 57 8.74 -8.86 0.57
CA GLY A 57 7.89 -9.14 -0.57
C GLY A 57 6.45 -9.44 -0.16
N GLY A 58 6.24 -10.11 0.98
CA GLY A 58 4.90 -10.34 1.54
C GLY A 58 4.18 -9.03 1.89
N LEU A 59 4.89 -8.02 2.40
CA LEU A 59 4.31 -6.70 2.68
C LEU A 59 3.88 -5.96 1.40
N VAL A 60 4.66 -6.05 0.32
CA VAL A 60 4.28 -5.46 -0.99
C VAL A 60 3.03 -6.16 -1.55
N LYS A 61 3.00 -7.50 -1.47
CA LYS A 61 1.85 -8.31 -1.90
C LYS A 61 0.59 -7.95 -1.11
N HIS A 62 0.73 -7.79 0.21
CA HIS A 62 -0.37 -7.41 1.09
C HIS A 62 -0.93 -6.04 0.70
N LEU A 63 -0.06 -5.03 0.54
CA LEU A 63 -0.50 -3.68 0.16
C LEU A 63 -1.21 -3.66 -1.19
N ARG A 64 -0.78 -4.47 -2.15
CA ARG A 64 -1.50 -4.66 -3.43
C ARG A 64 -2.91 -5.21 -3.21
N TRP A 65 -3.09 -6.19 -2.32
CA TRP A 65 -4.41 -6.74 -2.02
C TRP A 65 -5.27 -5.81 -1.15
N ALA A 66 -4.66 -5.01 -0.28
CA ALA A 66 -5.35 -3.96 0.47
C ALA A 66 -5.97 -2.92 -0.50
N GLU A 67 -5.19 -2.44 -1.47
CA GLU A 67 -5.65 -1.52 -2.53
C GLU A 67 -6.83 -2.09 -3.32
N PHE A 68 -6.66 -3.30 -3.88
CA PHE A 68 -7.73 -4.01 -4.59
C PHE A 68 -8.99 -4.09 -3.75
N GLY A 69 -8.81 -4.40 -2.48
CA GLY A 69 -9.91 -4.62 -1.58
C GLY A 69 -10.78 -3.44 -1.23
N TRP A 70 -10.13 -2.33 -0.92
CA TRP A 70 -10.83 -1.16 -0.45
C TRP A 70 -11.38 -0.33 -1.60
N PHE A 71 -10.66 -0.24 -2.71
CA PHE A 71 -11.10 0.55 -3.86
C PHE A 71 -11.90 -0.28 -4.87
N GLU A 72 -11.38 -1.39 -5.34
CA GLU A 72 -12.03 -2.15 -6.42
C GLU A 72 -13.14 -3.06 -5.92
N GLN A 73 -12.87 -3.84 -4.88
CA GLN A 73 -13.87 -4.72 -4.33
C GLN A 73 -14.98 -3.94 -3.60
N LEU A 74 -14.62 -3.12 -2.60
CA LEU A 74 -15.60 -2.47 -1.73
C LEU A 74 -16.22 -1.21 -2.36
N LEU A 75 -15.40 -0.22 -2.76
CA LEU A 75 -15.90 1.06 -3.24
C LEU A 75 -16.58 0.92 -4.62
N GLN A 76 -15.99 0.15 -5.54
CA GLN A 76 -16.60 -0.09 -6.86
C GLN A 76 -17.68 -1.19 -6.84
N GLY A 77 -17.88 -1.88 -5.70
CA GLY A 77 -18.93 -2.89 -5.51
C GLY A 77 -18.78 -4.14 -6.39
N GLN A 78 -17.55 -4.59 -6.67
CA GLN A 78 -17.31 -5.73 -7.56
C GLN A 78 -17.65 -7.10 -6.93
N LEU A 79 -17.84 -7.19 -5.60
CA LEU A 79 -18.18 -8.44 -4.92
C LEU A 79 -19.30 -8.23 -3.90
N ASP A 80 -20.32 -9.08 -3.98
CA ASP A 80 -21.61 -8.94 -3.28
C ASP A 80 -21.51 -8.82 -1.74
N ASP A 81 -20.48 -9.40 -1.12
CA ASP A 81 -20.30 -9.43 0.34
C ASP A 81 -19.02 -8.73 0.84
N ASN A 82 -18.28 -8.07 -0.06
CA ASN A 82 -16.96 -7.49 0.21
C ASN A 82 -15.95 -8.47 0.84
N ARG A 83 -16.12 -9.79 0.65
CA ARG A 83 -15.17 -10.83 1.09
C ARG A 83 -14.14 -11.10 0.02
N ARG A 84 -12.87 -11.09 0.40
CA ARG A 84 -11.77 -11.47 -0.51
C ARG A 84 -12.04 -12.85 -1.14
N PRO A 85 -11.70 -13.05 -2.42
CA PRO A 85 -11.87 -14.35 -3.07
C PRO A 85 -10.85 -15.42 -2.62
N HIS A 86 -9.99 -15.10 -1.65
CA HIS A 86 -8.91 -15.95 -1.14
C HIS A 86 -8.72 -15.77 0.38
N ASP A 87 -7.98 -16.69 1.00
CA ASP A 87 -7.57 -16.59 2.40
C ASP A 87 -6.59 -15.43 2.62
N ARG A 88 -6.65 -14.76 3.78
CA ARG A 88 -5.70 -13.69 4.13
C ARG A 88 -4.24 -14.13 4.08
N ALA A 89 -3.94 -15.40 4.36
CA ALA A 89 -2.56 -15.91 4.27
C ALA A 89 -1.96 -15.67 2.88
N VAL A 90 -2.78 -15.80 1.82
CA VAL A 90 -2.37 -15.58 0.42
C VAL A 90 -1.94 -14.13 0.16
N GLU A 91 -2.43 -13.16 0.95
CA GLU A 91 -2.05 -11.75 0.82
C GLU A 91 -0.60 -11.50 1.27
N PHE A 92 -0.02 -12.39 2.11
CA PHE A 92 1.36 -12.28 2.60
C PHE A 92 2.29 -13.37 2.07
N ASP A 93 1.77 -14.56 1.77
CA ASP A 93 2.57 -15.71 1.39
C ASP A 93 3.06 -15.61 -0.06
N LEU A 94 4.38 -15.66 -0.24
CA LEU A 94 5.01 -15.63 -1.55
C LEU A 94 5.06 -17.03 -2.16
N SER A 95 4.32 -17.23 -3.25
CA SER A 95 4.37 -18.46 -4.05
C SER A 95 5.69 -18.59 -4.81
N GLU A 96 6.01 -19.79 -5.32
CA GLU A 96 7.24 -20.00 -6.13
C GLU A 96 7.27 -19.12 -7.39
N GLY A 97 6.10 -18.77 -7.95
CA GLY A 97 5.99 -17.92 -9.13
C GLY A 97 6.06 -16.41 -8.84
N ASP A 98 6.01 -16.00 -7.58
CA ASP A 98 6.09 -14.59 -7.22
C ASP A 98 7.52 -14.07 -7.43
N SER A 99 7.67 -12.86 -7.94
CA SER A 99 8.96 -12.16 -7.98
C SER A 99 8.78 -10.74 -7.50
N LEU A 100 9.78 -10.17 -6.84
CA LEU A 100 9.68 -8.81 -6.33
C LEU A 100 9.36 -7.79 -7.44
N PRO A 101 9.98 -7.82 -8.63
CA PRO A 101 9.59 -6.94 -9.74
C PRO A 101 8.13 -7.11 -10.17
N ALA A 102 7.62 -8.35 -10.21
CA ALA A 102 6.22 -8.60 -10.56
C ALA A 102 5.27 -8.03 -9.49
N LEU A 103 5.56 -8.26 -8.21
CA LEU A 103 4.77 -7.74 -7.09
C LEU A 103 4.73 -6.22 -7.08
N VAL A 104 5.88 -5.56 -7.30
CA VAL A 104 5.96 -4.10 -7.41
C VAL A 104 5.15 -3.58 -8.61
N ALA A 105 5.23 -4.26 -9.75
CA ALA A 105 4.47 -3.88 -10.93
C ALA A 105 2.96 -4.06 -10.73
N GLU A 106 2.54 -5.14 -10.06
CA GLU A 106 1.16 -5.39 -9.67
C GLU A 106 0.64 -4.35 -8.68
N TYR A 107 1.44 -4.02 -7.66
CA TYR A 107 1.11 -2.99 -6.68
C TYR A 107 0.89 -1.64 -7.37
N ARG A 108 1.82 -1.19 -8.21
CA ARG A 108 1.69 0.06 -8.98
C ARG A 108 0.45 0.09 -9.86
N ARG A 109 0.17 -1.00 -10.59
CA ARG A 109 -1.04 -1.12 -11.41
C ARG A 109 -2.31 -1.00 -10.56
N GLN A 110 -2.32 -1.63 -9.38
CA GLN A 110 -3.46 -1.55 -8.50
C GLN A 110 -3.64 -0.16 -7.90
N CYS A 111 -2.57 0.53 -7.48
CA CYS A 111 -2.66 1.92 -7.01
C CYS A 111 -3.24 2.86 -8.08
N GLU A 112 -2.84 2.69 -9.34
CA GLU A 112 -3.41 3.45 -10.46
C GLU A 112 -4.90 3.14 -10.65
N ARG A 113 -5.28 1.85 -10.57
CA ARG A 113 -6.68 1.46 -10.62
C ARG A 113 -7.49 2.06 -9.46
N SER A 114 -6.93 2.07 -8.25
CA SER A 114 -7.54 2.68 -7.07
C SER A 114 -7.82 4.17 -7.27
N ARG A 115 -6.86 4.93 -7.85
CA ARG A 115 -7.06 6.35 -8.19
C ARG A 115 -8.22 6.55 -9.17
N GLN A 116 -8.26 5.77 -10.25
CA GLN A 116 -9.31 5.87 -11.26
C GLN A 116 -10.70 5.60 -10.68
N ILE A 117 -10.83 4.61 -9.81
CA ILE A 117 -12.10 4.29 -9.15
C ILE A 117 -12.49 5.41 -8.20
N ALA A 118 -11.58 5.86 -7.34
CA ALA A 118 -11.88 6.85 -6.32
C ALA A 118 -12.25 8.23 -6.91
N ALA A 119 -11.72 8.57 -8.08
CA ALA A 119 -12.07 9.80 -8.80
C ALA A 119 -13.55 9.87 -9.22
N ALA A 120 -14.25 8.74 -9.31
CA ALA A 120 -15.66 8.69 -9.71
C ALA A 120 -16.64 9.05 -8.57
N TYR A 121 -16.15 9.21 -7.34
CA TYR A 121 -17.00 9.41 -6.15
C TYR A 121 -16.56 10.62 -5.34
N PRO A 122 -17.49 11.41 -4.76
CA PRO A 122 -17.14 12.44 -3.78
C PRO A 122 -16.65 11.81 -2.47
N LEU A 123 -15.92 12.58 -1.65
CA LEU A 123 -15.31 12.09 -0.40
C LEU A 123 -16.34 11.57 0.63
N ASP A 124 -17.56 12.10 0.61
CA ASP A 124 -18.67 11.71 1.47
C ASP A 124 -19.53 10.56 0.89
N HIS A 125 -19.18 10.04 -0.29
CA HIS A 125 -19.80 8.83 -0.83
C HIS A 125 -19.58 7.68 0.15
N THR A 126 -20.65 6.96 0.48
CA THR A 126 -20.63 5.89 1.47
C THR A 126 -21.04 4.55 0.87
N VAL A 127 -20.31 3.50 1.27
CA VAL A 127 -20.56 2.10 0.89
C VAL A 127 -20.79 1.25 2.13
N ALA A 128 -21.57 0.19 1.97
CA ALA A 128 -21.83 -0.76 3.07
C ALA A 128 -20.61 -1.66 3.29
N HIS A 129 -20.21 -1.84 4.55
CA HIS A 129 -19.14 -2.73 4.96
C HIS A 129 -19.63 -3.65 6.06
N ARG A 130 -19.48 -4.96 5.86
CA ARG A 130 -20.08 -6.01 6.72
C ARG A 130 -19.82 -5.85 8.22
N ARG A 131 -18.61 -5.42 8.60
CA ARG A 131 -18.20 -5.30 10.02
C ARG A 131 -18.26 -3.87 10.56
N LEU A 132 -18.25 -2.87 9.68
CA LEU A 132 -18.11 -1.46 10.06
C LEU A 132 -19.40 -0.65 9.81
N GLY A 133 -20.45 -1.29 9.31
CA GLY A 133 -21.69 -0.62 8.94
C GLY A 133 -21.54 0.09 7.61
N ARG A 134 -21.36 1.41 7.63
CA ARG A 134 -21.12 2.21 6.42
C ARG A 134 -19.80 2.96 6.56
N VAL A 135 -19.01 2.99 5.50
CA VAL A 135 -17.75 3.73 5.44
C VAL A 135 -17.78 4.71 4.28
N ALA A 136 -17.24 5.91 4.48
CA ALA A 136 -17.11 6.93 3.45
C ALA A 136 -15.80 6.78 2.68
N LEU A 137 -15.71 7.27 1.43
CA LEU A 137 -14.46 7.32 0.67
C LEU A 137 -13.35 8.05 1.46
N ARG A 138 -13.69 9.14 2.16
CA ARG A 138 -12.78 9.82 3.09
C ARG A 138 -12.15 8.87 4.11
N TRP A 139 -12.96 8.00 4.70
CA TRP A 139 -12.49 7.01 5.67
C TRP A 139 -11.58 5.98 5.01
N ILE A 140 -11.92 5.53 3.79
CA ILE A 140 -11.10 4.59 3.01
C ILE A 140 -9.70 5.18 2.74
N TYR A 141 -9.62 6.44 2.31
CA TYR A 141 -8.32 7.10 2.12
C TYR A 141 -7.48 7.14 3.40
N ILE A 142 -8.08 7.54 4.52
CA ILE A 142 -7.37 7.60 5.82
C ILE A 142 -6.89 6.22 6.25
N HIS A 143 -7.73 5.19 6.09
CA HIS A 143 -7.34 3.83 6.43
C HIS A 143 -6.22 3.31 5.53
N MET A 144 -6.29 3.56 4.23
CA MET A 144 -5.22 3.16 3.30
C MET A 144 -3.92 3.91 3.54
N LEU A 145 -3.98 5.18 3.96
CA LEU A 145 -2.82 5.95 4.40
C LEU A 145 -2.18 5.31 5.64
N GLU A 146 -2.98 5.02 6.66
CA GLU A 146 -2.55 4.38 7.90
C GLU A 146 -1.94 2.99 7.66
N GLU A 147 -2.59 2.16 6.84
CA GLU A 147 -2.11 0.83 6.48
C GLU A 147 -0.78 0.90 5.71
N THR A 148 -0.69 1.78 4.71
CA THR A 148 0.53 1.92 3.89
C THR A 148 1.69 2.47 4.72
N ALA A 149 1.45 3.52 5.52
CA ALA A 149 2.49 4.11 6.38
C ALA A 149 2.99 3.14 7.45
N ARG A 150 2.09 2.35 8.06
CA ARG A 150 2.46 1.28 9.01
C ARG A 150 3.41 0.27 8.35
N HIS A 151 3.07 -0.21 7.15
CA HIS A 151 3.88 -1.20 6.47
C HIS A 151 5.19 -0.64 5.92
N CYS A 152 5.25 0.65 5.56
CA CYS A 152 6.52 1.32 5.28
C CYS A 152 7.49 1.25 6.46
N GLY A 153 7.01 1.51 7.68
CA GLY A 153 7.84 1.40 8.89
C GLY A 153 8.31 -0.03 9.17
N GLN A 154 7.51 -1.04 8.84
CA GLN A 154 7.94 -2.44 8.92
C GLN A 154 9.00 -2.77 7.87
N ILE A 155 8.83 -2.30 6.63
CA ILE A 155 9.82 -2.46 5.56
C ILE A 155 11.14 -1.82 5.97
N ASP A 156 11.13 -0.67 6.64
CA ASP A 156 12.35 -0.01 7.13
C ASP A 156 13.16 -0.91 8.07
N ILE A 157 12.52 -1.47 9.09
CA ILE A 157 13.18 -2.36 10.05
C ILE A 157 13.69 -3.65 9.39
N LEU A 158 12.99 -4.15 8.36
CA LEU A 158 13.43 -5.32 7.62
C LEU A 158 14.61 -5.00 6.70
N ARG A 159 14.60 -3.85 6.00
CA ARG A 159 15.71 -3.39 5.17
C ARG A 159 16.96 -3.15 5.99
N GLU A 160 16.84 -2.49 7.15
CA GLU A 160 17.97 -2.26 8.06
C GLU A 160 18.67 -3.57 8.44
N GLN A 161 17.90 -4.62 8.70
CA GLN A 161 18.44 -5.95 9.02
C GLN A 161 19.03 -6.71 7.82
N LEU A 162 18.59 -6.41 6.59
CA LEU A 162 19.04 -7.10 5.38
C LEU A 162 20.34 -6.50 4.83
N ASP A 163 20.39 -5.18 4.69
CA ASP A 163 21.47 -4.48 4.01
C ASP A 163 21.88 -3.16 4.67
N GLY A 164 21.35 -2.86 5.86
CA GLY A 164 21.65 -1.63 6.58
C GLY A 164 21.02 -0.37 5.99
N ALA A 165 20.21 -0.49 4.93
CA ALA A 165 19.45 0.63 4.42
C ALA A 165 18.41 1.06 5.46
N THR A 166 18.44 2.34 5.82
CA THR A 166 17.48 2.97 6.73
C THR A 166 16.54 3.87 5.94
N GLY A 167 15.40 4.23 6.53
CA GLY A 167 14.34 4.98 5.85
C GLY A 167 14.77 6.33 5.25
N PHE A 168 13.86 6.94 4.49
CA PHE A 168 14.02 8.30 3.98
C PHE A 168 13.32 9.26 4.93
N ASP A 169 14.01 10.29 5.39
CA ASP A 169 13.43 11.40 6.18
C ASP A 169 12.58 12.33 5.29
#